data_AF-A0A8S3YQ61-F1
#
_entry.id   AF-A0A8S3YQ61-F1
#
_cell.length_a   1.000
_cell.length_b   1.000
_cell.length_c   1.000
_cell.angle_alpha   90.00
_cell.angle_beta   90.00
_cell.angle_gamma   90.00
#
_symmetry.space_group_name_H-M   'P 1'
#
loop_
_entity.id
_entity.type
_entity.pdbx_description
1 polymer ?
#
loop_
_entity_poly.entity_id
_entity_poly.type
_entity_poly.pdbx_seq_one_letter_code
_entity_poly.pdbx_strand_id
1 'polypeptide(L)'
;MIVLDSPFFLATLACVLMTAKSSGQNPNNYVVDISEPNEPGPFHDLTRTELIKLRSFLEKEPNIRAEKSNNASVGSSYIFTADVFLPKKADVLKFLDGAGRCPRPERRARVIMFRGDKSPAVVEEYICGPLPEVSRCDLLNLTTFRNPVEFSVRPFNGLETAAMETVILREVDRR
;
A
#
# COMPACT_ATOMS: atom_id res chain seq x y z
N MET A 1 -10.96 -13.14 -37.20
CA MET A 1 -12.43 -13.14 -37.19
C MET A 1 -12.86 -14.53 -36.72
N ILE A 2 -13.03 -14.69 -35.40
CA ILE A 2 -13.28 -15.99 -34.76
C ILE A 2 -14.74 -16.00 -34.33
N VAL A 3 -15.42 -17.07 -34.72
CA VAL A 3 -16.86 -17.31 -34.65
C VAL A 3 -17.30 -17.43 -33.18
N LEU A 4 -18.24 -16.57 -32.78
CA LEU A 4 -18.95 -16.59 -31.50
C LEU A 4 -20.31 -17.28 -31.72
N ASP A 5 -20.37 -18.60 -31.53
CA ASP A 5 -21.65 -19.30 -31.37
C ASP A 5 -21.45 -20.55 -30.50
N SER A 6 -21.34 -20.34 -29.19
CA SER A 6 -21.48 -21.41 -28.20
C SER A 6 -22.12 -20.85 -26.92
N PRO A 7 -23.27 -21.37 -26.47
CA PRO A 7 -24.08 -20.79 -25.40
C PRO A 7 -23.52 -21.00 -23.99
N PHE A 8 -22.27 -21.44 -23.85
CA PHE A 8 -21.64 -21.73 -22.55
C PHE A 8 -20.89 -20.54 -21.93
N PHE A 9 -20.80 -19.40 -22.60
CA PHE A 9 -19.93 -18.28 -22.16
C PHE A 9 -20.64 -17.06 -21.56
N LEU A 10 -21.96 -17.11 -21.34
CA LEU A 10 -22.72 -15.97 -20.79
C LEU A 10 -23.05 -16.07 -19.29
N ALA A 11 -22.66 -17.15 -18.60
CA ALA A 11 -22.99 -17.35 -17.18
C ALA A 11 -21.92 -16.85 -16.18
N THR A 12 -20.80 -16.26 -16.64
CA THR A 12 -19.71 -15.82 -15.76
C THR A 12 -19.61 -14.30 -15.59
N LEU A 13 -20.37 -13.50 -16.34
CA LEU A 13 -20.29 -12.02 -16.26
C LEU A 13 -21.19 -11.40 -15.16
N ALA A 14 -22.04 -12.17 -14.48
CA ALA A 14 -22.88 -11.67 -13.39
C ALA A 14 -22.21 -11.70 -12.01
N CYS A 15 -21.09 -12.42 -11.83
CA CYS A 15 -20.48 -12.62 -10.51
C CYS A 15 -19.52 -11.50 -10.07
N VAL A 16 -19.12 -10.59 -10.98
CA VAL A 16 -18.20 -9.49 -10.65
C VAL A 16 -18.94 -8.17 -10.32
N LEU A 17 -20.25 -8.09 -10.56
CA LEU A 17 -21.06 -6.89 -10.27
C LEU A 17 -21.86 -6.96 -8.96
N MET A 18 -21.86 -8.11 -8.28
CA MET A 18 -22.41 -8.23 -6.93
C MET A 18 -21.26 -8.09 -5.94
N THR A 19 -21.10 -6.90 -5.36
CA THR A 19 -20.33 -6.75 -4.12
C THR A 19 -20.99 -7.62 -3.06
N ALA A 20 -20.49 -8.84 -2.91
CA ALA A 20 -20.89 -9.74 -1.84
C ALA A 20 -20.44 -9.12 -0.52
N LYS A 21 -21.36 -8.38 0.12
CA LYS A 21 -21.26 -8.02 1.52
C LYS A 21 -21.47 -9.32 2.31
N SER A 22 -20.39 -10.09 2.46
CA SER A 22 -20.41 -11.33 3.22
C SER A 22 -20.47 -10.99 4.71
N SER A 23 -21.67 -10.68 5.21
CA SER A 23 -21.94 -10.76 6.64
C SER A 23 -22.02 -12.24 6.98
N GLY A 24 -20.89 -12.86 7.32
CA GLY A 24 -20.88 -14.22 7.84
C GLY A 24 -21.66 -14.27 9.15
N GLN A 25 -22.84 -14.88 9.14
CA GLN A 25 -23.60 -15.15 10.36
C GLN A 25 -22.93 -16.31 11.10
N ASN A 26 -22.49 -16.06 12.33
CA ASN A 26 -22.12 -17.15 13.22
C ASN A 26 -23.39 -17.83 13.77
N PRO A 27 -23.31 -19.07 14.30
CA PRO A 27 -24.48 -19.79 14.84
C PRO A 27 -25.19 -19.09 16.00
N ASN A 28 -24.63 -17.98 16.52
CA ASN A 28 -25.21 -17.18 17.61
C ASN A 28 -25.93 -15.92 17.10
N ASN A 29 -26.22 -15.83 15.80
CA ASN A 29 -26.91 -14.70 15.18
C ASN A 29 -26.18 -13.34 15.30
N TYR A 30 -24.88 -13.35 15.62
CA TYR A 30 -24.07 -12.13 15.68
C TYR A 30 -23.56 -11.78 14.29
N VAL A 31 -23.92 -10.60 13.81
CA VAL A 31 -23.41 -10.02 12.56
C VAL A 31 -22.11 -9.29 12.87
N VAL A 32 -20.99 -9.82 12.37
CA VAL A 32 -19.72 -9.10 12.40
C VAL A 32 -19.76 -8.03 11.33
N ASP A 33 -19.68 -6.76 11.73
CA ASP A 33 -19.51 -5.66 10.78
C ASP A 33 -18.07 -5.67 10.26
N ILE A 34 -17.93 -5.96 8.97
CA ILE A 34 -16.66 -5.98 8.24
C ILE A 34 -16.43 -4.71 7.41
N SER A 35 -17.27 -3.67 7.61
CA SER A 35 -17.12 -2.41 6.90
C SER A 35 -15.97 -1.57 7.46
N GLU A 36 -15.32 -0.79 6.59
CA GLU A 36 -14.28 0.13 7.03
C GLU A 36 -14.89 1.26 7.88
N PRO A 37 -14.32 1.56 9.07
CA PRO A 37 -14.81 2.64 9.92
C PRO A 37 -14.44 4.00 9.35
N ASN A 38 -15.34 4.97 9.47
CA ASN A 38 -15.06 6.38 9.10
C ASN A 38 -13.96 6.99 9.98
N GLU A 39 -13.84 6.53 11.24
CA GLU A 39 -12.83 7.00 12.20
C GLU A 39 -11.96 5.84 12.72
N PRO A 40 -11.01 5.35 11.91
CA PRO A 40 -10.23 4.13 12.20
C PRO A 40 -9.39 4.27 13.47
N GLY A 41 -9.60 3.39 14.44
CA GLY A 41 -8.90 3.40 15.74
C GLY A 41 -7.37 3.37 15.64
N PRO A 42 -6.64 3.57 16.76
CA PRO A 42 -5.17 3.68 16.75
C PRO A 42 -4.43 2.46 16.16
N PHE A 43 -5.04 1.28 16.21
CA PHE A 43 -4.49 0.01 15.72
C PHE A 43 -5.16 -0.51 14.45
N HIS A 44 -6.13 0.23 13.90
CA HIS A 44 -6.77 -0.17 12.66
C HIS A 44 -5.80 0.03 11.50
N ASP A 45 -5.79 -0.87 10.52
CA ASP A 45 -4.99 -0.74 9.30
C ASP A 45 -5.41 0.49 8.48
N LEU A 46 -4.62 0.86 7.48
CA LEU A 46 -4.94 1.97 6.61
C LEU A 46 -6.25 1.70 5.87
N THR A 47 -7.19 2.63 5.97
CA THR A 47 -8.45 2.56 5.22
C THR A 47 -8.20 2.81 3.73
N ARG A 48 -9.14 2.40 2.87
CA ARG A 48 -9.06 2.65 1.43
C ARG A 48 -8.92 4.14 1.11
N THR A 49 -9.64 5.00 1.84
CA THR A 49 -9.59 6.45 1.65
C THR A 49 -8.23 7.02 2.03
N GLU A 50 -7.64 6.55 3.14
CA GLU A 50 -6.29 6.94 3.58
C GLU A 50 -5.24 6.53 2.55
N LEU A 51 -5.30 5.29 2.04
CA LEU A 51 -4.38 4.79 1.01
C LEU A 51 -4.44 5.59 -0.29
N ILE A 52 -5.64 5.95 -0.76
CA ILE A 52 -5.81 6.75 -1.98
C ILE A 52 -5.20 8.15 -1.81
N LYS A 53 -5.44 8.80 -0.67
CA LYS A 53 -4.90 10.14 -0.39
C LYS A 53 -3.37 10.10 -0.23
N LEU A 54 -2.86 9.13 0.52
CA LEU A 54 -1.43 8.90 0.69
C LEU A 54 -0.73 8.66 -0.65
N ARG A 55 -1.27 7.77 -1.48
CA ARG A 55 -0.72 7.52 -2.81
C ARG A 55 -0.75 8.78 -3.67
N SER A 56 -1.86 9.52 -3.69
CA SER A 56 -1.97 10.74 -4.47
C SER A 56 -0.98 11.81 -4.01
N PHE A 57 -0.72 11.91 -2.71
CA PHE A 57 0.29 12.79 -2.15
C PHE A 57 1.69 12.42 -2.66
N LEU A 58 2.09 11.15 -2.52
CA LEU A 58 3.41 10.66 -2.93
C LEU A 58 3.67 10.77 -4.44
N GLU A 59 2.65 10.60 -5.27
CA GLU A 59 2.72 10.81 -6.72
C GLU A 59 2.99 12.28 -7.08
N LYS A 60 2.48 13.23 -6.28
CA LYS A 60 2.60 14.68 -6.51
C LYS A 60 3.79 15.33 -5.83
N GLU A 61 4.31 14.71 -4.77
CA GLU A 61 5.42 15.25 -3.98
C GLU A 61 6.70 15.37 -4.83
N PRO A 62 7.24 16.58 -5.07
CA PRO A 62 8.31 16.82 -6.04
C PRO A 62 9.62 16.10 -5.74
N ASN A 63 9.91 15.85 -4.47
CA ASN A 63 11.11 15.12 -4.06
C ASN A 63 10.95 13.61 -4.20
N ILE A 64 9.70 13.13 -4.09
CA ILE A 64 9.38 11.71 -4.06
C ILE A 64 9.04 11.21 -5.46
N ARG A 65 8.10 11.85 -6.16
CA ARG A 65 7.65 11.53 -7.52
C ARG A 65 7.39 10.03 -7.71
N ALA A 66 6.54 9.46 -6.86
CA ALA A 66 6.17 8.06 -6.98
C ALA A 66 5.49 7.79 -8.32
N GLU A 67 6.03 6.85 -9.10
CA GLU A 67 5.45 6.42 -10.36
C GLU A 67 4.24 5.51 -10.09
N LYS A 68 3.25 5.55 -10.98
CA LYS A 68 2.09 4.67 -10.89
C LYS A 68 2.52 3.23 -11.16
N SER A 69 1.95 2.28 -10.42
CA SER A 69 2.29 0.85 -10.54
C SER A 69 2.22 0.28 -11.97
N ASN A 70 1.38 0.81 -12.85
CA ASN A 70 1.25 0.37 -14.24
C ASN A 70 2.33 0.94 -15.18
N ASN A 71 2.96 2.04 -14.79
CA ASN A 71 4.02 2.72 -15.55
C ASN A 71 5.41 2.53 -14.91
N ALA A 72 5.46 1.93 -13.72
CA ALA A 72 6.68 1.74 -12.97
C ALA A 72 7.62 0.76 -13.69
N SER A 73 8.92 1.05 -13.60
CA SER A 73 10.01 0.19 -14.05
C SER A 73 11.00 -0.01 -12.91
N VAL A 74 11.93 -0.96 -13.03
CA VAL A 74 12.97 -1.18 -12.01
C VAL A 74 13.80 0.08 -11.75
N GLY A 75 13.98 0.94 -12.76
CA GLY A 75 14.70 2.21 -12.67
C GLY A 75 13.83 3.43 -12.29
N SER A 76 12.53 3.25 -12.02
CA SER A 76 11.68 4.34 -11.54
C SER A 76 11.57 4.33 -10.01
N SER A 77 11.05 5.42 -9.47
CA SER A 77 10.62 5.49 -8.07
C SER A 77 9.21 4.95 -7.93
N TYR A 78 8.92 4.03 -7.02
CA TYR A 78 7.55 3.54 -6.77
C TYR A 78 7.36 3.03 -5.35
N ILE A 79 6.09 2.97 -4.94
CA ILE A 79 5.67 2.47 -3.63
C ILE A 79 5.72 0.94 -3.66
N PHE A 80 6.44 0.33 -2.73
CA PHE A 80 6.45 -1.12 -2.53
C PHE A 80 5.35 -1.56 -1.56
N THR A 81 5.31 -0.93 -0.38
CA THR A 81 4.23 -1.15 0.60
C THR A 81 3.92 0.13 1.38
N ALA A 82 2.71 0.21 1.92
CA ALA A 82 2.26 1.27 2.80
C ALA A 82 1.41 0.66 3.93
N ASP A 83 1.87 0.83 5.17
CA ASP A 83 1.23 0.27 6.37
C ASP A 83 0.98 1.37 7.41
N VAL A 84 0.18 1.07 8.44
CA VAL A 84 -0.01 2.00 9.57
C VAL A 84 1.29 2.14 10.40
N PHE A 85 1.70 3.37 10.68
CA PHE A 85 2.79 3.64 11.62
C PHE A 85 2.24 3.78 13.03
N LEU A 86 2.48 2.78 13.88
CA LEU A 86 1.90 2.73 15.21
C LEU A 86 2.41 3.88 16.11
N PRO A 87 1.50 4.61 16.77
CA PRO A 87 1.88 5.63 17.75
C PRO A 87 2.53 5.00 19.00
N LYS A 88 3.20 5.84 19.80
CA LYS A 88 3.84 5.37 21.03
C LYS A 88 2.79 4.81 21.99
N LYS A 89 3.09 3.67 22.61
CA LYS A 89 2.22 3.00 23.57
C LYS A 89 1.70 3.95 24.66
N ALA A 90 2.57 4.80 25.22
CA ALA A 90 2.19 5.74 26.27
C ALA A 90 1.12 6.74 25.83
N ASP A 91 1.17 7.21 24.58
CA ASP A 91 0.20 8.17 24.04
C ASP A 91 -1.13 7.49 23.74
N VAL A 92 -1.09 6.25 23.26
CA VAL A 92 -2.30 5.43 23.07
C VAL A 92 -2.97 5.12 24.39
N LEU A 93 -2.22 4.71 25.42
CA LEU A 93 -2.79 4.43 26.74
C LEU A 93 -3.43 5.68 27.35
N LYS A 94 -2.78 6.85 27.28
CA LYS A 94 -3.38 8.11 27.71
C LYS A 94 -4.71 8.39 27.00
N PHE A 95 -4.78 8.14 25.69
CA PHE A 95 -6.00 8.31 24.91
C PHE A 95 -7.10 7.32 25.32
N LEU A 96 -6.78 6.04 25.47
CA LEU A 96 -7.74 4.99 25.81
C LEU A 96 -8.25 5.11 27.26
N ASP A 97 -7.36 5.38 28.20
CA ASP A 97 -7.69 5.48 29.63
C ASP A 97 -8.26 6.86 30.00
N GLY A 98 -8.01 7.89 29.18
CA GLY A 98 -8.35 9.28 29.46
C GLY A 98 -9.85 9.62 29.35
N ALA A 99 -10.71 8.64 29.08
CA ALA A 99 -12.17 8.80 28.95
C ALA A 99 -12.56 10.00 28.05
N GLY A 100 -11.87 10.17 26.93
CA GLY A 100 -12.11 11.25 25.96
C GLY A 100 -11.51 12.62 26.30
N ARG A 101 -10.78 12.76 27.42
CA ARG A 101 -10.13 14.03 27.82
C ARG A 101 -8.74 14.22 27.19
N CYS A 102 -8.12 13.13 26.75
CA CYS A 102 -6.81 13.15 26.12
C CYS A 102 -6.96 13.18 24.59
N PRO A 103 -6.10 13.93 23.88
CA PRO A 103 -6.16 14.02 22.43
C PRO A 103 -5.85 12.66 21.78
N ARG A 104 -6.50 12.40 20.65
CA ARG A 104 -6.23 11.22 19.82
C ARG A 104 -4.79 11.29 19.28
N PRO A 105 -4.00 10.20 19.39
CA PRO A 105 -2.67 10.18 18.82
C PRO A 105 -2.72 10.42 17.31
N GLU A 106 -1.74 11.17 16.80
CA GLU A 106 -1.62 11.40 15.37
C GLU A 106 -1.45 10.08 14.63
N ARG A 107 -2.34 9.85 13.67
CA ARG A 107 -2.34 8.65 12.83
C ARG A 107 -1.44 8.91 11.62
N ARG A 108 -0.47 8.02 11.38
CA ARG A 108 0.55 8.15 10.34
C ARG A 108 0.68 6.85 9.57
N ALA A 109 1.18 6.94 8.33
CA ALA A 109 1.53 5.79 7.50
C ALA A 109 3.05 5.64 7.42
N ARG A 110 3.50 4.41 7.28
CA ARG A 110 4.88 4.04 6.95
C ARG A 110 4.90 3.53 5.53
N VAL A 111 5.77 4.10 4.71
CA VAL A 111 5.82 3.82 3.27
C VAL A 111 7.22 3.37 2.91
N ILE A 112 7.33 2.18 2.34
CA ILE A 112 8.61 1.69 1.80
C ILE A 112 8.61 1.97 0.30
N MET A 113 9.65 2.68 -0.15
CA MET A 113 9.81 3.10 -1.53
C MET A 113 11.08 2.54 -2.13
N PHE A 114 10.96 2.01 -3.34
CA PHE A 114 12.10 1.64 -4.17
C PHE A 114 12.47 2.85 -5.03
N ARG A 115 13.68 3.36 -4.84
CA ARG A 115 14.22 4.55 -5.51
C ARG A 115 15.19 4.14 -6.61
N GLY A 116 14.65 3.53 -7.68
CA GLY A 116 15.44 3.18 -8.86
C GLY A 116 15.93 4.40 -9.65
N ASP A 117 15.31 5.56 -9.41
CA ASP A 117 15.61 6.85 -10.04
C ASP A 117 16.89 7.51 -9.49
N LYS A 118 17.37 7.07 -8.32
CA LYS A 118 18.57 7.61 -7.66
C LYS A 118 19.84 6.90 -8.14
N SER A 119 20.98 7.58 -7.98
CA SER A 119 22.31 7.01 -8.28
C SER A 119 23.24 7.21 -7.07
N PRO A 120 23.60 6.14 -6.31
CA PRO A 120 23.13 4.76 -6.48
C PRO A 120 21.64 4.61 -6.14
N ALA A 121 20.99 3.58 -6.70
CA ALA A 121 19.62 3.23 -6.34
C ALA A 121 19.55 2.83 -4.86
N VAL A 122 18.43 3.12 -4.20
CA VAL A 122 18.24 2.87 -2.76
C VAL A 122 16.81 2.44 -2.44
N VAL A 123 16.62 1.87 -1.25
CA VAL A 123 15.30 1.70 -0.62
C VAL A 123 15.18 2.73 0.49
N GLU A 124 14.08 3.48 0.48
CA GLU A 124 13.80 4.52 1.46
C GLU A 124 12.50 4.21 2.20
N GLU A 125 12.53 4.37 3.52
CA GLU A 125 11.36 4.25 4.36
C GLU A 125 10.91 5.63 4.85
N TYR A 126 9.64 5.95 4.64
CA TYR A 126 9.06 7.25 4.96
C TYR A 126 7.96 7.13 6.00
N ILE A 127 7.84 8.14 6.87
CA ILE A 127 6.68 8.35 7.73
C ILE A 127 5.87 9.51 7.17
N CYS A 128 4.65 9.22 6.76
CA CYS A 128 3.72 10.15 6.15
C CYS A 128 2.55 10.46 7.06
N GLY A 129 2.20 11.74 7.17
CA GLY A 129 1.04 12.14 7.96
C GLY A 129 0.79 13.64 8.01
N PRO A 130 -0.21 14.05 8.82
CA PRO A 130 -1.18 13.18 9.49
C PRO A 130 -2.14 12.52 8.49
N LEU A 131 -2.82 11.44 8.87
CA LEU A 131 -3.89 10.82 8.08
C LEU A 131 -5.27 11.36 8.53
N PRO A 132 -6.27 11.50 7.64
CA PRO A 132 -6.26 11.11 6.22
C PRO A 132 -5.69 12.16 5.25
N GLU A 133 -5.56 13.41 5.67
CA GLU A 133 -5.02 14.51 4.85
C GLU A 133 -3.49 14.61 5.01
N VAL A 134 -2.77 13.84 4.20
CA VAL A 134 -1.31 13.78 4.25
C VAL A 134 -0.72 15.14 3.89
N SER A 135 0.06 15.69 4.82
CA SER A 135 0.69 17.01 4.66
C SER A 135 2.18 16.91 4.37
N ARG A 136 2.86 15.88 4.91
CA ARG A 136 4.30 15.67 4.74
C ARG A 136 4.66 14.19 4.83
N CYS A 137 5.81 13.85 4.24
CA CYS A 137 6.46 12.56 4.37
C CYS A 137 7.94 12.78 4.66
N ASP A 138 8.40 12.31 5.83
CA ASP A 138 9.80 12.43 6.25
C ASP A 138 10.48 11.06 6.19
N LEU A 139 11.78 11.02 5.89
CA LEU A 139 12.56 9.79 6.01
C LEU A 139 12.53 9.29 7.46
N LEU A 140 12.21 8.00 7.64
CA LEU A 140 12.22 7.36 8.94
C LEU A 140 13.65 7.31 9.48
N ASN A 141 13.88 7.98 10.60
CA ASN A 141 15.15 7.96 11.30
C ASN A 141 15.00 7.17 12.59
N LEU A 142 15.66 6.01 12.67
CA LEU A 142 15.73 5.17 13.86
C LEU A 142 17.19 4.88 14.19
N THR A 143 17.51 4.81 15.47
CA THR A 143 18.87 4.46 15.93
C THR A 143 19.23 3.00 15.64
N THR A 144 18.23 2.14 15.49
CA THR A 144 18.38 0.69 15.34
C THR A 144 18.57 0.23 13.90
N PHE A 145 18.29 1.09 12.91
CA PHE A 145 18.27 0.70 11.50
C PHE A 145 18.74 1.84 10.59
N ARG A 146 19.45 1.49 9.52
CA ARG A 146 19.97 2.44 8.53
C ARG A 146 18.90 2.73 7.46
N ASN A 147 18.60 4.00 7.24
CA ASN A 147 17.75 4.46 6.15
C ASN A 147 18.43 5.67 5.48
N PRO A 148 18.69 5.66 4.16
CA PRO A 148 18.34 4.65 3.16
C PRO A 148 19.14 3.34 3.23
N VAL A 149 18.57 2.30 2.61
CA VAL A 149 19.14 0.95 2.48
C VAL A 149 19.60 0.72 1.04
N GLU A 150 20.59 -0.14 0.86
CA GLU A 150 21.07 -0.55 -0.46
C GLU A 150 19.96 -1.23 -1.28
N PHE A 151 19.91 -0.93 -2.58
CA PHE A 151 18.87 -1.46 -3.46
C PHE A 151 18.91 -2.99 -3.59
N SER A 152 20.08 -3.60 -3.49
CA SER A 152 20.31 -5.04 -3.70
C SER A 152 19.66 -5.95 -2.65
N VAL A 153 19.39 -5.44 -1.45
CA VAL A 153 18.79 -6.24 -0.35
C VAL A 153 17.27 -6.20 -0.34
N ARG A 154 16.64 -5.52 -1.31
CA ARG A 154 15.19 -5.44 -1.41
C ARG A 154 14.57 -6.79 -1.77
N PRO A 155 13.33 -7.08 -1.33
CA PRO A 155 12.60 -8.25 -1.79
C PRO A 155 12.36 -8.22 -3.31
N PHE A 156 12.42 -9.39 -3.92
CA PHE A 156 12.07 -9.59 -5.32
C PHE A 156 10.60 -9.19 -5.60
N ASN A 157 10.33 -8.58 -6.76
CA ASN A 157 8.99 -8.07 -7.08
C ASN A 157 8.53 -8.42 -8.51
N GLY A 158 7.24 -8.22 -8.79
CA GLY A 158 6.66 -8.55 -10.09
C GLY A 158 7.19 -7.72 -11.27
N LEU A 159 7.69 -6.49 -11.03
CA LEU A 159 8.30 -5.67 -12.08
C LEU A 159 9.63 -6.26 -12.54
N GLU A 160 10.41 -6.80 -11.60
CA GLU A 160 11.65 -7.52 -11.88
C GLU A 160 11.38 -8.82 -12.61
N THR A 161 10.36 -9.59 -12.19
CA THR A 161 9.95 -10.80 -12.92
C THR A 161 9.63 -10.49 -14.37
N ALA A 162 8.79 -9.48 -14.63
CA ALA A 162 8.41 -9.10 -15.99
C ALA A 162 9.61 -8.65 -16.83
N ALA A 163 10.54 -7.88 -16.22
CA ALA A 163 11.77 -7.46 -16.89
C ALA A 163 12.68 -8.66 -17.21
N MET A 164 12.83 -9.60 -16.27
CA MET A 164 13.62 -10.82 -16.46
C MET A 164 13.02 -11.71 -17.55
N GLU A 165 11.71 -11.96 -17.53
CA GLU A 165 11.02 -12.75 -18.54
C GLU A 165 11.22 -12.17 -19.94
N THR A 166 11.11 -10.85 -20.09
CA THR A 166 11.35 -10.15 -21.35
C THR A 166 12.77 -10.41 -21.88
N VAL A 167 13.78 -10.35 -21.01
CA VAL A 167 15.18 -10.61 -21.39
C VAL A 167 15.39 -12.09 -21.74
N ILE A 168 14.84 -13.02 -20.95
CA ILE A 168 14.98 -14.45 -21.17
C ILE A 168 14.34 -14.87 -22.50
N LEU A 169 13.08 -14.48 -22.73
CA LEU A 169 12.36 -14.82 -23.96
C LEU A 169 13.07 -14.27 -25.20
N ARG A 170 13.56 -13.03 -25.13
CA ARG A 170 14.36 -12.44 -26.21
C ARG A 170 15.61 -13.25 -26.55
N GLU A 171 16.30 -13.78 -25.55
CA GLU A 171 17.50 -14.61 -25.77
C GLU A 171 17.18 -16.02 -26.26
N VAL A 172 16.02 -16.57 -25.89
CA VAL A 172 15.52 -17.84 -26.41
C VAL A 172 15.18 -17.70 -27.90
N ASP A 173 14.45 -16.66 -28.28
CA ASP A 173 14.03 -16.40 -29.67
C ASP A 173 15.20 -16.04 -30.61
N ARG A 174 16.36 -15.68 -30.05
CA ARG A 174 17.57 -15.36 -30.82
C ARG A 174 18.28 -16.61 -31.37
N ARG A 175 17.94 -17.80 -30.86
CA ARG A 175 18.49 -19.08 -31.32
C ARG A 175 17.62 -19.72 -32.39
#